data_AF-A0A959Z4L1-F1
#
_entry.id   AF-A0A959Z4L1-F1
#
_cell.length_a   1.000
_cell.length_b   1.000
_cell.length_c   1.000
_cell.angle_alpha   90.00
_cell.angle_beta   90.00
_cell.angle_gamma   90.00
#
_symmetry.space_group_name_H-M   'P 1'
#
loop_
_entity.id
_entity.type
_entity.pdbx_description
1 polymer ?
#
loop_
_entity_poly.entity_id
_entity_poly.type
_entity_poly.pdbx_seq_one_letter_code
_entity_poly.pdbx_strand_id
1 'polypeptide(L)'
;PDNVRLNALFPDRPVLLQRVDGHAAVVNQAAMDRVGLDPDADIEGGLLERKDGRPTGLLLDNAVTVFQGIFDQADEATKRQALLDAQADCLAAGLTMVCDAGLDTNTIDLIERMHAEGVLKIRVYAMVSDAPANLSRYASTGPLLTDRLFVRSIKVYGDGALGSRGALLKEPYTDQPGHLGLQLASEAHFRDVAAWCREHGFQMNTHCIGDSA
;
A
#
# COMPACT_ATOMS: atom_id res chain seq x y z
N PRO A 1 1.51 -19.87 7.29
CA PRO A 1 2.87 -19.67 7.83
C PRO A 1 2.75 -19.10 9.24
N ASP A 2 3.70 -19.32 10.14
CA ASP A 2 3.65 -18.76 11.49
C ASP A 2 4.95 -18.02 11.84
N ASN A 3 4.89 -17.26 12.92
CA ASN A 3 6.00 -16.45 13.40
C ASN A 3 6.90 -17.16 14.43
N VAL A 4 6.68 -18.45 14.72
CA VAL A 4 7.42 -19.19 15.77
C VAL A 4 8.92 -19.13 15.51
N ARG A 5 9.33 -19.38 14.27
CA ARG A 5 10.75 -19.38 13.89
C ARG A 5 11.35 -17.98 13.88
N LEU A 6 10.56 -16.96 13.54
CA LEU A 6 11.01 -15.56 13.59
C LEU A 6 11.19 -15.10 15.04
N ASN A 7 10.27 -15.46 15.94
CA ASN A 7 10.38 -15.18 17.37
C ASN A 7 11.64 -15.81 17.98
N ALA A 8 11.96 -17.05 17.60
CA ALA A 8 13.15 -17.75 18.10
C ALA A 8 14.47 -17.14 17.60
N LEU A 9 14.53 -16.72 16.33
CA LEU A 9 15.75 -16.17 15.73
C LEU A 9 15.95 -14.68 16.03
N PHE A 10 14.86 -13.95 16.22
CA PHE A 10 14.84 -12.49 16.38
C PHE A 10 13.92 -12.10 17.54
N PRO A 11 14.26 -12.43 18.79
CA PRO A 11 13.38 -12.18 19.94
C PRO A 11 13.14 -10.68 20.19
N ASP A 12 14.19 -9.86 20.03
CA ASP A 12 14.14 -8.42 20.34
C ASP A 12 14.26 -7.52 19.10
N ARG A 13 14.37 -8.13 17.91
CA ARG A 13 14.51 -7.39 16.65
C ARG A 13 13.22 -7.50 15.85
N PRO A 14 12.47 -6.40 15.63
CA PRO A 14 11.30 -6.39 14.77
C PRO A 14 11.62 -6.95 13.38
N VAL A 15 10.80 -7.90 12.92
CA VAL A 15 10.88 -8.47 11.58
C VAL A 15 9.50 -8.44 10.94
N LEU A 16 9.44 -7.89 9.73
CA LEU A 16 8.30 -7.94 8.84
C LEU A 16 8.76 -8.52 7.52
N LEU A 17 8.14 -9.60 7.08
CA LEU A 17 8.36 -10.21 5.78
C LEU A 17 7.10 -10.02 4.94
N GLN A 18 7.13 -9.03 4.06
CA GLN A 18 6.01 -8.75 3.15
C GLN A 18 6.08 -9.68 1.94
N ARG A 19 4.93 -10.24 1.57
CA ARG A 19 4.76 -10.97 0.32
C ARG A 19 4.90 -9.99 -0.85
N VAL A 20 5.42 -10.47 -1.97
CA VAL A 20 5.70 -9.66 -3.17
C VAL A 20 4.48 -8.92 -3.73
N ASP A 21 3.26 -9.41 -3.49
CA ASP A 21 2.02 -8.75 -3.91
C ASP A 21 1.53 -7.69 -2.93
N GLY A 22 2.19 -7.47 -1.80
CA GLY A 22 1.86 -6.45 -0.80
C GLY A 22 0.67 -6.79 0.10
N HIS A 23 -0.16 -7.77 -0.27
CA HIS A 23 -1.42 -8.13 0.40
C HIS A 23 -1.27 -9.10 1.57
N ALA A 24 -0.05 -9.54 1.88
CA ALA A 24 0.21 -10.38 3.04
C ALA A 24 1.58 -10.08 3.65
N ALA A 25 1.69 -10.25 4.97
CA ALA A 25 2.96 -10.19 5.68
C ALA A 25 3.02 -11.20 6.82
N VAL A 26 4.23 -11.67 7.15
CA VAL A 26 4.49 -12.41 8.39
C VAL A 26 5.37 -11.55 9.29
N VAL A 27 4.92 -11.31 10.52
CA VAL A 27 5.62 -10.50 11.52
C VAL A 27 5.93 -11.29 12.78
N ASN A 28 7.04 -10.95 13.46
CA ASN A 28 7.35 -11.49 14.78
C ASN A 28 6.69 -10.67 15.90
N GLN A 29 6.76 -11.19 17.14
CA GLN A 29 6.18 -10.53 18.31
C GLN A 29 6.78 -9.14 18.54
N ALA A 30 8.11 -9.00 18.44
CA ALA A 30 8.78 -7.71 18.60
C ALA A 30 8.27 -6.64 17.60
N ALA A 31 7.89 -7.03 16.39
CA ALA A 31 7.28 -6.11 15.43
C ALA A 31 5.86 -5.71 15.84
N MET A 32 5.02 -6.67 16.24
CA MET A 32 3.67 -6.39 16.74
C MET A 32 3.69 -5.47 17.97
N ASP A 33 4.59 -5.73 18.92
CA ASP A 33 4.76 -4.93 20.13
C ASP A 33 5.20 -3.50 19.79
N ARG A 34 6.11 -3.34 18.81
CA ARG A 34 6.62 -2.02 18.38
C ARG A 34 5.52 -1.10 17.85
N VAL A 35 4.52 -1.65 17.17
CA VAL A 35 3.38 -0.88 16.65
C VAL A 35 2.18 -0.89 17.60
N GLY A 36 2.27 -1.60 18.73
CA GLY A 36 1.17 -1.75 19.68
C GLY A 36 -0.05 -2.45 19.10
N LEU A 37 0.15 -3.43 18.21
CA LEU A 37 -0.95 -4.17 17.59
C LEU A 37 -1.69 -4.98 18.65
N ASP A 38 -2.98 -4.68 18.84
CA ASP A 38 -3.86 -5.47 19.70
C ASP A 38 -4.05 -6.88 19.09
N PRO A 39 -3.67 -7.95 19.82
CA PRO A 39 -3.83 -9.32 19.33
C PRO A 39 -5.28 -9.71 19.05
N ASP A 40 -6.26 -8.97 19.59
CA ASP A 40 -7.70 -9.21 19.43
C ASP A 40 -8.39 -8.20 18.51
N ALA A 41 -7.63 -7.31 17.85
CA ALA A 41 -8.16 -6.31 16.93
C ALA A 41 -9.00 -6.93 15.79
N ASP A 42 -10.15 -6.31 15.53
CA ASP A 42 -10.93 -6.49 14.30
C ASP A 42 -10.57 -5.34 13.35
N ILE A 43 -10.01 -5.68 12.18
CA ILE A 43 -9.43 -4.72 11.24
C ILE A 43 -10.29 -4.69 9.98
N GLU A 44 -10.97 -3.57 9.73
CA GLU A 44 -11.79 -3.42 8.53
C GLU A 44 -10.96 -3.64 7.26
N GLY A 45 -11.41 -4.57 6.40
CA GLY A 45 -10.71 -4.93 5.16
C GLY A 45 -9.36 -5.63 5.39
N GLY A 46 -9.10 -6.16 6.58
CA GLY A 46 -7.85 -6.86 6.92
C GLY A 46 -8.07 -8.09 7.78
N LEU A 47 -7.06 -8.96 7.85
CA LEU A 47 -7.10 -10.13 8.72
C LEU A 47 -5.79 -10.29 9.47
N LEU A 48 -5.87 -10.40 10.79
CA LEU A 48 -4.83 -11.01 11.62
C LEU A 48 -5.20 -12.48 11.85
N GLU A 49 -4.46 -13.40 11.24
CA GLU A 49 -4.72 -14.83 11.39
C GLU A 49 -4.46 -15.26 12.84
N ARG A 50 -5.40 -16.05 13.37
CA ARG A 50 -5.32 -16.62 14.72
C ARG A 50 -5.44 -18.12 14.66
N LYS A 51 -4.64 -18.80 15.48
CA LYS A 51 -4.72 -20.24 15.71
C LYS A 51 -4.80 -20.50 17.21
N ASP A 52 -5.82 -21.24 17.63
CA ASP A 52 -6.10 -21.52 19.04
C ASP A 52 -6.19 -20.25 19.91
N GLY A 53 -6.77 -19.18 19.34
CA GLY A 53 -6.93 -17.89 20.01
C GLY A 53 -5.66 -17.05 20.10
N ARG A 54 -4.56 -17.42 19.42
CA ARG A 54 -3.30 -16.67 19.41
C ARG A 54 -2.96 -16.16 18.01
N PRO A 55 -2.47 -14.92 17.87
CA PRO A 55 -1.95 -14.41 16.61
C PRO A 55 -0.82 -15.29 16.07
N THR A 56 -0.91 -15.69 14.80
CA THR A 56 0.17 -16.43 14.13
C THR A 56 1.26 -15.50 13.59
N GLY A 57 0.99 -14.19 13.58
CA GLY A 57 1.81 -13.16 12.94
C GLY A 57 1.54 -13.01 11.44
N LEU A 58 0.62 -13.78 10.86
CA LEU A 58 0.18 -13.60 9.47
C LEU A 58 -0.88 -12.50 9.40
N LEU A 59 -0.60 -11.46 8.61
CA LEU A 59 -1.45 -10.32 8.34
C LEU A 59 -1.85 -10.34 6.86
N LEU A 60 -3.12 -10.04 6.57
CA LEU A 60 -3.63 -9.88 5.20
C LEU A 60 -4.24 -8.48 4.99
N ASP A 61 -4.06 -7.96 3.78
CA ASP A 61 -4.65 -6.73 3.26
C ASP A 61 -4.47 -5.53 4.22
N ASN A 62 -5.55 -4.87 4.68
CA ASN A 62 -5.43 -3.68 5.52
C ASN A 62 -4.68 -3.94 6.83
N ALA A 63 -4.59 -5.19 7.31
CA ALA A 63 -3.81 -5.50 8.52
C ALA A 63 -2.29 -5.28 8.32
N VAL A 64 -1.80 -5.31 7.07
CA VAL A 64 -0.40 -5.02 6.76
C VAL A 64 -0.08 -3.52 6.94
N THR A 65 -1.06 -2.65 6.70
CA THR A 65 -0.86 -1.18 6.72
C THR A 65 -0.59 -0.64 8.14
N VAL A 66 -0.88 -1.41 9.19
CA VAL A 66 -0.51 -1.07 10.58
C VAL A 66 1.00 -0.81 10.71
N PHE A 67 1.81 -1.44 9.86
CA PHE A 67 3.26 -1.27 9.86
C PHE A 67 3.74 -0.12 8.97
N GLN A 68 2.85 0.52 8.19
CA GLN A 68 3.19 1.60 7.27
C GLN A 68 3.89 2.76 7.98
N GLY A 69 3.42 3.10 9.20
CA GLY A 69 4.01 4.15 10.01
C GLY A 69 5.50 3.96 10.33
N ILE A 70 6.02 2.72 10.33
CA ILE A 70 7.46 2.47 10.50
C ILE A 70 8.24 3.00 9.30
N PHE A 71 7.74 2.78 8.08
CA PHE A 71 8.38 3.25 6.85
C PHE A 71 8.22 4.76 6.69
N ASP A 72 7.06 5.30 7.08
CA ASP A 72 6.80 6.74 7.03
C ASP A 72 7.75 7.53 7.95
N GLN A 73 8.20 6.90 9.04
CA GLN A 73 9.18 7.48 9.97
C GLN A 73 10.64 7.34 9.53
N ALA A 74 10.93 6.65 8.42
CA ALA A 74 12.30 6.61 7.90
C ALA A 74 12.79 8.03 7.59
N ASP A 75 14.06 8.29 7.90
CA ASP A 75 14.65 9.61 7.65
C ASP A 75 14.72 9.91 6.15
N GLU A 76 14.85 11.20 5.82
CA GLU A 76 14.86 11.63 4.42
C GLU A 76 16.05 11.03 3.65
N ALA A 77 17.22 10.86 4.28
CA ALA A 77 18.39 10.28 3.65
C ALA A 77 18.12 8.84 3.15
N THR A 78 17.46 8.03 3.98
CA THR A 78 17.05 6.66 3.66
C THR A 78 16.05 6.65 2.49
N LYS A 79 15.01 7.50 2.54
CA LYS A 79 14.00 7.58 1.47
C LYS A 79 14.61 8.02 0.13
N ARG A 80 15.53 8.98 0.17
CA ARG A 80 16.25 9.46 -1.02
C ARG A 80 17.11 8.36 -1.63
N GLN A 81 17.84 7.61 -0.80
CA GLN A 81 18.65 6.49 -1.28
C GLN A 81 17.75 5.42 -1.92
N ALA A 82 16.63 5.06 -1.29
CA ALA A 82 15.69 4.08 -1.85
C ALA A 82 15.15 4.50 -3.24
N LEU A 83 14.82 5.78 -3.43
CA LEU A 83 14.39 6.30 -4.74
C LEU A 83 15.51 6.26 -5.80
N LEU A 84 16.76 6.52 -5.40
CA LEU A 84 17.92 6.45 -6.29
C LEU A 84 18.24 4.99 -6.69
N ASP A 85 18.13 4.06 -5.74
CA ASP A 85 18.32 2.63 -6.01
C ASP A 85 17.24 2.11 -6.96
N ALA A 86 15.97 2.43 -6.69
CA ALA A 86 14.84 2.07 -7.56
C ALA A 86 14.99 2.65 -8.98
N GLN A 87 15.46 3.89 -9.09
CA GLN A 87 15.80 4.49 -10.38
C GLN A 87 16.92 3.72 -11.08
N ALA A 88 17.99 3.37 -10.38
CA ALA A 88 19.12 2.65 -10.97
C ALA A 88 18.67 1.31 -11.55
N ASP A 89 17.83 0.57 -10.83
CA ASP A 89 17.25 -0.69 -11.27
C ASP A 89 16.35 -0.51 -12.50
N CYS A 90 15.46 0.49 -12.48
CA CYS A 90 14.60 0.82 -13.61
C CYS A 90 15.42 1.17 -14.87
N LEU A 91 16.41 2.05 -14.74
CA LEU A 91 17.25 2.49 -15.85
C LEU A 91 18.10 1.34 -16.39
N ALA A 92 18.62 0.47 -15.52
CA ALA A 92 19.35 -0.74 -15.93
C ALA A 92 18.46 -1.69 -16.75
N ALA A 93 17.15 -1.74 -16.47
CA ALA A 93 16.16 -2.47 -17.24
C ALA A 93 15.65 -1.72 -18.50
N GLY A 94 16.14 -0.50 -18.76
CA GLY A 94 15.69 0.33 -19.88
C GLY A 94 14.36 1.08 -19.64
N LEU A 95 13.83 1.04 -18.42
CA LEU A 95 12.63 1.78 -18.04
C LEU A 95 12.98 3.25 -17.77
N THR A 96 12.32 4.15 -18.49
CA THR A 96 12.56 5.61 -18.39
C THR A 96 11.44 6.37 -17.71
N MET A 97 10.34 5.67 -17.39
CA MET A 97 9.19 6.19 -16.67
C MET A 97 8.50 5.05 -15.90
N VAL A 98 7.97 5.38 -14.72
CA VAL A 98 7.13 4.47 -13.92
C VAL A 98 5.78 5.12 -13.63
N CYS A 99 4.74 4.31 -13.55
CA CYS A 99 3.48 4.68 -12.95
C CYS A 99 3.46 4.11 -11.52
N ASP A 100 3.66 4.98 -10.54
CA ASP A 100 3.76 4.58 -9.14
C ASP A 100 2.43 4.79 -8.43
N ALA A 101 1.89 3.72 -7.84
CA ALA A 101 0.50 3.63 -7.44
C ALA A 101 0.34 3.70 -5.91
N GLY A 102 -0.42 4.70 -5.44
CA GLY A 102 -0.75 4.84 -4.02
C GLY A 102 0.31 5.61 -3.23
N LEU A 103 0.93 6.62 -3.83
CA LEU A 103 1.89 7.48 -3.14
C LEU A 103 1.20 8.52 -2.27
N ASP A 104 1.72 8.70 -1.05
CA ASP A 104 1.34 9.84 -0.20
C ASP A 104 2.01 11.13 -0.65
N THR A 105 1.37 12.25 -0.31
CA THR A 105 1.85 13.61 -0.63
C THR A 105 3.28 13.88 -0.17
N ASN A 106 3.67 13.41 1.02
CA ASN A 106 5.05 13.58 1.52
C ASN A 106 6.11 12.94 0.60
N THR A 107 5.82 11.77 0.05
CA THR A 107 6.72 11.07 -0.88
C THR A 107 6.74 11.77 -2.23
N ILE A 108 5.58 12.24 -2.70
CA ILE A 108 5.49 13.02 -3.94
C ILE A 108 6.27 14.34 -3.83
N ASP A 109 6.16 15.06 -2.70
CA ASP A 109 6.92 16.28 -2.44
C ASP A 109 8.43 16.00 -2.40
N LEU A 110 8.86 14.84 -1.88
CA LEU A 110 10.27 14.44 -1.91
C LEU A 110 10.75 14.17 -3.35
N ILE A 111 9.96 13.46 -4.15
CA ILE A 111 10.24 13.20 -5.56
C ILE A 111 10.37 14.53 -6.32
N GLU A 112 9.45 15.47 -6.10
CA GLU A 112 9.49 16.81 -6.70
C GLU A 112 10.79 17.54 -6.34
N ARG A 113 11.19 17.56 -5.04
CA ARG A 113 12.45 18.16 -4.60
C ARG A 113 13.66 17.50 -5.28
N MET A 114 13.72 16.17 -5.31
CA MET A 114 14.82 15.44 -5.94
C MET A 114 14.90 15.65 -7.46
N HIS A 115 13.76 15.86 -8.13
CA HIS A 115 13.71 16.27 -9.54
C HIS A 115 14.25 17.71 -9.72
N ALA A 116 13.87 18.64 -8.84
CA ALA A 116 14.32 20.03 -8.88
C ALA A 116 15.83 20.17 -8.62
N GLU A 117 16.37 19.37 -7.68
CA GLU A 117 17.81 19.23 -7.44
C GLU A 117 18.54 18.51 -8.58
N GLY A 118 17.79 17.87 -9.48
CA GLY A 118 18.33 17.12 -10.60
C GLY A 118 19.02 15.83 -10.21
N VAL A 119 18.82 15.27 -9.03
CA VAL A 119 19.40 13.97 -8.64
C VAL A 119 18.54 12.80 -9.11
N LEU A 120 17.21 12.96 -9.05
CA LEU A 120 16.26 12.02 -9.63
C LEU A 120 15.99 12.42 -11.09
N LYS A 121 16.07 11.44 -11.98
CA LYS A 121 16.06 11.56 -13.44
C LYS A 121 14.90 10.79 -14.08
N ILE A 122 14.50 9.66 -13.50
CA ILE A 122 13.38 8.86 -13.99
C ILE A 122 12.08 9.66 -13.90
N ARG A 123 11.22 9.50 -14.90
CA ARG A 123 9.89 10.13 -14.90
C ARG A 123 8.94 9.32 -14.04
N VAL A 124 8.07 10.01 -13.30
CA VAL A 124 7.10 9.40 -12.39
C VAL A 124 5.71 9.92 -12.73
N TYR A 125 4.80 9.00 -13.02
CA TYR A 125 3.37 9.25 -12.95
C TYR A 125 2.88 8.74 -11.59
N ALA A 126 2.66 9.66 -10.66
CA ALA A 126 2.21 9.34 -9.31
C ALA A 126 0.69 9.25 -9.28
N MET A 127 0.18 8.09 -8.87
CA MET A 127 -1.21 7.93 -8.45
C MET A 127 -1.25 8.15 -6.94
N VAL A 128 -1.95 9.20 -6.52
CA VAL A 128 -2.03 9.60 -5.12
C VAL A 128 -2.87 8.58 -4.35
N SER A 129 -2.45 8.17 -3.16
CA SER A 129 -3.28 7.31 -2.31
C SER A 129 -4.59 8.02 -1.93
N ASP A 130 -5.67 7.25 -1.88
CA ASP A 130 -7.00 7.68 -1.46
C ASP A 130 -7.07 7.87 0.07
N ALA A 131 -6.44 8.95 0.54
CA ALA A 131 -6.44 9.34 1.94
C ALA A 131 -6.94 10.78 2.09
N PRO A 132 -7.74 11.11 3.13
CA PRO A 132 -8.33 12.45 3.29
C PRO A 132 -7.33 13.60 3.25
N ALA A 133 -6.15 13.43 3.86
CA ALA A 133 -5.10 14.45 3.85
C ALA A 133 -4.55 14.70 2.44
N ASN A 134 -4.39 13.65 1.64
CA ASN A 134 -3.89 13.74 0.28
C ASN A 134 -4.93 14.36 -0.67
N LEU A 135 -6.19 13.94 -0.56
CA LEU A 135 -7.30 14.55 -1.29
C LEU A 135 -7.44 16.04 -0.94
N SER A 136 -7.38 16.40 0.35
CA SER A 136 -7.44 17.80 0.78
C SER A 136 -6.29 18.64 0.19
N ARG A 137 -5.06 18.11 0.20
CA ARG A 137 -3.89 18.76 -0.40
C ARG A 137 -4.11 19.05 -1.88
N TYR A 138 -4.56 18.07 -2.68
CA TYR A 138 -4.74 18.25 -4.12
C TYR A 138 -6.05 18.93 -4.52
N ALA A 139 -7.04 18.99 -3.63
CA ALA A 139 -8.21 19.82 -3.83
C ALA A 139 -7.83 21.30 -3.91
N SER A 140 -6.83 21.70 -3.09
CA SER A 140 -6.36 23.08 -3.02
C SER A 140 -5.42 23.50 -4.17
N THR A 141 -4.61 22.58 -4.69
CA THR A 141 -3.58 22.91 -5.70
C THR A 141 -3.86 22.38 -7.10
N GLY A 142 -4.80 21.45 -7.23
CA GLY A 142 -5.05 20.72 -8.47
C GLY A 142 -3.90 19.80 -8.87
N PRO A 143 -3.98 19.21 -10.09
CA PRO A 143 -2.94 18.34 -10.64
C PRO A 143 -1.57 19.03 -10.78
N LEU A 144 -0.50 18.29 -10.53
CA LEU A 144 0.89 18.73 -10.75
C LEU A 144 1.43 18.10 -12.03
N LEU A 145 1.84 18.91 -13.01
CA LEU A 145 2.34 18.43 -14.29
C LEU A 145 3.66 19.13 -14.64
N THR A 146 4.76 18.38 -14.65
CA THR A 146 6.10 18.84 -15.03
C THR A 146 6.68 17.93 -16.13
N ASP A 147 7.93 18.16 -16.56
CA ASP A 147 8.62 17.27 -17.50
C ASP A 147 8.88 15.86 -16.93
N ARG A 148 9.00 15.73 -15.61
CA ARG A 148 9.39 14.48 -14.94
C ARG A 148 8.41 13.93 -13.91
N LEU A 149 7.46 14.73 -13.46
CA LEU A 149 6.46 14.34 -12.45
C LEU A 149 5.06 14.70 -12.93
N PHE A 150 4.19 13.70 -12.95
CA PHE A 150 2.77 13.82 -13.28
C PHE A 150 1.94 13.32 -12.09
N VAL A 151 1.15 14.19 -11.49
CA VAL A 151 0.25 13.87 -10.37
C VAL A 151 -1.15 14.27 -10.79
N ARG A 152 -1.90 13.29 -11.31
CA ARG A 152 -3.23 13.52 -11.88
C ARG A 152 -4.17 12.32 -11.78
N SER A 153 -3.89 11.41 -10.85
CA SER A 153 -4.77 10.29 -10.57
C SER A 153 -4.78 9.93 -9.10
N ILE A 154 -5.88 9.32 -8.66
CA ILE A 154 -6.05 8.75 -7.32
C ILE A 154 -6.06 7.23 -7.47
N LYS A 155 -5.25 6.54 -6.68
CA LYS A 155 -5.22 5.07 -6.59
C LYS A 155 -6.21 4.62 -5.53
N VAL A 156 -7.08 3.69 -5.94
CA VAL A 156 -8.11 3.09 -5.11
C VAL A 156 -8.01 1.56 -5.19
N TYR A 157 -8.47 0.85 -4.16
CA TYR A 157 -8.49 -0.61 -4.10
C TYR A 157 -9.92 -1.13 -3.92
N GLY A 158 -10.39 -1.92 -4.89
CA GLY A 158 -11.68 -2.61 -4.83
C GLY A 158 -11.62 -3.85 -3.94
N ASP A 159 -10.57 -4.64 -4.11
CA ASP A 159 -10.34 -5.92 -3.44
C ASP A 159 -8.84 -6.22 -3.19
N GLY A 160 -8.57 -7.37 -2.58
CA GLY A 160 -7.21 -7.85 -2.34
C GLY A 160 -6.59 -8.60 -3.52
N ALA A 161 -5.88 -9.69 -3.25
CA ALA A 161 -5.28 -10.56 -4.26
C ALA A 161 -5.76 -12.02 -4.15
N LEU A 162 -5.79 -12.73 -5.29
CA LEU A 162 -6.13 -14.16 -5.33
C LEU A 162 -5.22 -14.99 -4.41
N GLY A 163 -3.94 -14.63 -4.38
CA GLY A 163 -2.93 -15.36 -3.63
C GLY A 163 -3.12 -15.35 -2.12
N SER A 164 -3.63 -14.25 -1.56
CA SER A 164 -4.00 -14.12 -0.14
C SER A 164 -5.46 -14.52 0.11
N ARG A 165 -6.20 -14.88 -0.94
CA ARG A 165 -7.65 -14.99 -0.94
C ARG A 165 -8.35 -13.68 -0.53
N GLY A 166 -7.73 -12.54 -0.81
CA GLY A 166 -8.31 -11.21 -0.60
C GLY A 166 -9.12 -10.72 -1.80
N ALA A 167 -8.89 -11.25 -3.00
CA ALA A 167 -9.65 -10.83 -4.19
C ALA A 167 -11.13 -11.23 -4.09
N LEU A 168 -12.04 -10.32 -4.45
CA LEU A 168 -13.49 -10.47 -4.22
C LEU A 168 -14.17 -11.18 -5.39
N LEU A 169 -14.63 -12.41 -5.15
CA LEU A 169 -15.20 -13.30 -6.16
C LEU A 169 -16.73 -13.37 -6.06
N LYS A 170 -17.40 -13.67 -7.18
CA LYS A 170 -18.85 -13.94 -7.19
C LYS A 170 -19.22 -15.29 -6.58
N GLU A 171 -18.29 -16.24 -6.61
CA GLU A 171 -18.45 -17.58 -6.04
C GLU A 171 -17.30 -17.87 -5.04
N PRO A 172 -17.51 -18.75 -4.04
CA PRO A 172 -16.48 -19.06 -3.06
C PRO A 172 -15.18 -19.57 -3.67
N TYR A 173 -14.05 -19.25 -3.03
CA TYR A 173 -12.75 -19.81 -3.37
C TYR A 173 -12.81 -21.36 -3.37
N THR A 174 -12.31 -21.97 -4.45
CA THR A 174 -12.32 -23.44 -4.62
C THR A 174 -11.51 -24.18 -3.55
N ASP A 175 -10.53 -23.49 -2.94
CA ASP A 175 -9.66 -24.00 -1.89
C ASP A 175 -10.00 -23.44 -0.49
N GLN A 176 -11.07 -22.64 -0.35
CA GLN A 176 -11.59 -22.15 0.92
C GLN A 176 -13.13 -21.98 0.85
N PRO A 177 -13.90 -23.04 1.13
CA PRO A 177 -15.36 -22.99 1.07
C PRO A 177 -15.95 -21.89 1.96
N GLY A 178 -16.92 -21.15 1.40
CA GLY A 178 -17.64 -20.08 2.11
C GLY A 178 -16.89 -18.75 2.18
N HIS A 179 -15.66 -18.66 1.67
CA HIS A 179 -14.90 -17.41 1.61
C HIS A 179 -15.00 -16.79 0.21
N LEU A 180 -15.37 -15.52 0.13
CA LEU A 180 -15.54 -14.79 -1.14
C LEU A 180 -14.41 -13.78 -1.41
N GLY A 181 -13.50 -13.55 -0.46
CA GLY A 181 -12.55 -12.46 -0.52
C GLY A 181 -12.96 -11.26 0.31
N LEU A 182 -12.32 -10.11 0.07
CA LEU A 182 -12.48 -8.91 0.86
C LEU A 182 -12.87 -7.73 -0.03
N GLN A 183 -13.97 -7.08 0.31
CA GLN A 183 -14.29 -5.75 -0.21
C GLN A 183 -13.54 -4.72 0.64
N LEU A 184 -12.61 -3.98 0.04
CA LEU A 184 -11.71 -3.11 0.80
C LEU A 184 -12.30 -1.74 1.12
N ALA A 185 -13.33 -1.31 0.38
CA ALA A 185 -14.09 -0.10 0.68
C ALA A 185 -15.55 -0.22 0.20
N SER A 186 -16.44 0.57 0.78
CA SER A 186 -17.85 0.57 0.42
C SER A 186 -18.11 1.18 -0.97
N GLU A 187 -19.22 0.79 -1.61
CA GLU A 187 -19.66 1.39 -2.88
C GLU A 187 -19.83 2.92 -2.75
N ALA A 188 -20.34 3.40 -1.61
CA ALA A 188 -20.51 4.82 -1.33
C ALA A 188 -19.16 5.55 -1.37
N HIS A 189 -18.13 4.99 -0.73
CA HIS A 189 -16.78 5.53 -0.75
C HIS A 189 -16.23 5.66 -2.18
N PHE A 190 -16.39 4.63 -3.01
CA PHE A 190 -15.97 4.70 -4.42
C PHE A 190 -16.71 5.80 -5.21
N ARG A 191 -18.01 5.98 -4.96
CA ARG A 191 -18.80 7.05 -5.60
C ARG A 191 -18.33 8.43 -5.17
N ASP A 192 -17.98 8.61 -3.90
CA ASP A 192 -17.47 9.86 -3.35
C ASP A 192 -16.12 10.23 -3.96
N VAL A 193 -15.18 9.27 -4.01
CA VAL A 193 -13.86 9.46 -4.62
C VAL A 193 -13.97 9.74 -6.12
N ALA A 194 -14.86 9.04 -6.83
CA ALA A 194 -15.11 9.28 -8.25
C ALA A 194 -15.68 10.70 -8.50
N ALA A 195 -16.61 11.16 -7.65
CA ALA A 195 -17.15 12.50 -7.72
C ALA A 195 -16.07 13.56 -7.47
N TRP A 196 -15.24 13.33 -6.44
CA TRP A 196 -14.10 14.20 -6.12
C TRP A 196 -13.11 14.28 -7.28
N CYS A 197 -12.75 13.14 -7.88
CA CYS A 197 -11.84 13.07 -9.03
C CYS A 197 -12.36 13.90 -10.20
N ARG A 198 -13.66 13.75 -10.52
CA ARG A 198 -14.32 14.52 -11.58
C ARG A 198 -14.30 16.02 -11.32
N GLU A 199 -14.54 16.44 -10.08
CA GLU A 199 -14.55 17.85 -9.69
C GLU A 199 -13.16 18.49 -9.79
N HIS A 200 -12.12 17.77 -9.40
CA HIS A 200 -10.75 18.32 -9.29
C HIS A 200 -9.85 17.99 -10.48
N GLY A 201 -10.36 17.31 -11.52
CA GLY A 201 -9.61 16.99 -12.73
C GLY A 201 -8.62 15.83 -12.59
N PHE A 202 -8.90 14.89 -11.67
CA PHE A 202 -8.11 13.67 -11.47
C PHE A 202 -8.79 12.45 -12.11
N GLN A 203 -7.98 11.45 -12.46
CA GLN A 203 -8.47 10.13 -12.87
C GLN A 203 -8.50 9.17 -11.67
N MET A 204 -9.59 8.43 -11.49
CA MET A 204 -9.64 7.33 -10.53
C MET A 204 -9.07 6.05 -11.16
N ASN A 205 -8.05 5.47 -10.53
CA ASN A 205 -7.41 4.23 -10.96
C ASN A 205 -7.64 3.16 -9.90
N THR A 206 -8.50 2.18 -10.21
CA THR A 206 -8.91 1.16 -9.25
C THR A 206 -8.17 -0.16 -9.46
N HIS A 207 -7.64 -0.72 -8.38
CA HIS A 207 -7.19 -2.12 -8.32
C HIS A 207 -8.41 -3.03 -8.18
N CYS A 208 -8.59 -3.95 -9.12
CA CYS A 208 -9.64 -4.97 -9.11
C CYS A 208 -9.05 -6.28 -9.64
N ILE A 209 -9.08 -7.36 -8.86
CA ILE A 209 -8.60 -8.69 -9.29
C ILE A 209 -9.77 -9.67 -9.44
N GLY A 210 -10.61 -9.77 -8.43
CA GLY A 210 -11.74 -10.68 -8.37
C GLY A 210 -12.88 -10.20 -9.26
N ASP A 211 -13.70 -11.14 -9.73
CA ASP A 211 -14.73 -10.85 -10.73
C ASP A 211 -15.97 -10.14 -10.15
N SER A 212 -16.06 -10.04 -8.82
CA SER A 212 -17.10 -9.27 -8.11
C SER A 212 -16.61 -7.90 -7.62
N ALA A 213 -15.32 -7.59 -7.77
CA ALA A 213 -14.72 -6.33 -7.34
C ALA A 213 -15.13 -5.13 -8.21
#